data_AF-A0A0R2M4M8-F1
#
_entry.id   AF-A0A0R2M4M8-F1
#
_cell.length_a   1.000
_cell.length_b   1.000
_cell.length_c   1.000
_cell.angle_alpha   90.00
_cell.angle_beta   90.00
_cell.angle_gamma   90.00
#
_symmetry.space_group_name_H-M   'P 1'
#
loop_
_entity.id
_entity.type
_entity.pdbx_description
1 polymer ?
#
loop_
_entity_poly.entity_id
_entity_poly.type
_entity_poly.pdbx_seq_one_letter_code
_entity_poly.pdbx_strand_id
1 'polypeptide(L)'
;MLDLIQEITRNDGTSYMEIGNMLMNGRAELAAERGFIKEVRILQLNIPHSTHVAKYEAYVNETFTIPDESMDHWDEWTKTPEMQEEVNLILKENHIG
;
A
#
# COMPACT_ATOMS: atom_id res chain seq x y z
N MET A 1 2.48 11.74 -2.12
CA MET A 1 3.36 11.45 -0.98
C MET A 1 2.89 10.17 -0.33
N LEU A 2 3.79 9.19 -0.23
CA LEU A 2 3.60 7.99 0.57
C LEU A 2 4.22 8.20 1.96
N ASP A 3 3.48 7.88 3.01
CA ASP A 3 3.82 8.23 4.40
C ASP A 3 3.42 7.16 5.44
N LEU A 4 2.88 6.02 5.02
CA LEU A 4 2.51 4.93 5.91
C LEU A 4 2.80 3.54 5.34
N ILE A 5 2.86 2.56 6.24
CA ILE A 5 2.89 1.12 5.92
C ILE A 5 1.60 0.50 6.44
N GLN A 6 0.95 -0.28 5.59
CA GLN A 6 -0.27 -1.02 5.93
C GLN A 6 -0.17 -2.47 5.47
N GLU A 7 -0.84 -3.35 6.21
CA GLU A 7 -1.10 -4.72 5.79
C GLU A 7 -2.52 -4.81 5.26
N ILE A 8 -2.66 -5.47 4.11
CA ILE A 8 -3.96 -5.73 3.48
C ILE A 8 -4.16 -7.23 3.43
N THR A 9 -5.29 -7.70 3.98
CA THR A 9 -5.69 -9.11 3.94
C THR A 9 -6.73 -9.31 2.86
N ARG A 10 -6.46 -10.24 1.95
CA ARG A 10 -7.37 -10.67 0.89
C ARG A 10 -8.50 -11.52 1.45
N ASN A 11 -9.58 -11.65 0.68
CA ASN A 11 -10.70 -12.53 1.04
C ASN A 11 -10.34 -14.02 1.13
N ASP A 12 -9.24 -14.45 0.50
CA ASP A 12 -8.70 -15.80 0.64
C ASP A 12 -7.86 -16.01 1.92
N GLY A 13 -7.67 -14.97 2.73
CA GLY A 13 -6.92 -14.99 3.97
C GLY A 13 -5.41 -14.73 3.82
N THR A 14 -4.89 -14.62 2.60
CA THR A 14 -3.50 -14.18 2.39
C THR A 14 -3.37 -12.69 2.65
N SER A 15 -2.19 -12.25 3.09
CA SER A 15 -1.92 -10.82 3.35
C SER A 15 -0.70 -10.33 2.59
N TYR A 16 -0.62 -9.03 2.37
CA TYR A 16 0.56 -8.37 1.79
C TYR A 16 0.77 -6.99 2.42
N MET A 17 2.03 -6.55 2.43
CA MET A 17 2.41 -5.22 2.90
C MET A 17 2.36 -4.22 1.74
N GLU A 18 1.87 -3.02 2.01
CA GLU A 18 1.83 -1.93 1.06
C GLU A 18 2.33 -0.62 1.68
N ILE A 19 3.04 0.17 0.88
CA ILE A 19 3.43 1.53 1.24
C ILE A 19 2.38 2.48 0.66
N GLY A 20 1.66 3.18 1.52
CA GLY A 20 0.50 3.97 1.15
C GLY A 20 0.55 5.39 1.68
N ASN A 21 -0.60 6.05 1.60
CA ASN A 21 -0.90 7.25 2.35
C ASN A 21 -2.31 7.20 2.91
N MET A 22 -2.70 8.21 3.70
CA MET A 22 -4.03 8.25 4.31
C MET A 22 -5.18 8.15 3.29
N LEU A 23 -5.02 8.70 2.08
CA LEU A 23 -6.05 8.59 1.04
C LEU A 23 -6.18 7.14 0.56
N MET A 24 -5.07 6.49 0.23
CA MET A 24 -5.06 5.09 -0.20
C MET A 24 -5.55 4.15 0.90
N ASN A 25 -5.18 4.42 2.16
CA ASN A 25 -5.68 3.66 3.30
C ASN A 25 -7.20 3.81 3.45
N GLY A 26 -7.76 5.02 3.35
CA GLY A 26 -9.21 5.22 3.37
C GLY A 26 -9.94 4.51 2.23
N ARG A 27 -9.30 4.33 1.07
CA ARG A 27 -9.82 3.49 -0.02
C ARG A 27 -9.76 2.00 0.30
N ALA A 28 -8.70 1.54 0.95
CA ALA A 28 -8.61 0.17 1.44
C ALA A 28 -9.67 -0.11 2.53
N GLU A 29 -9.92 0.83 3.44
CA GLU A 29 -10.98 0.70 4.44
C GLU A 29 -12.35 0.56 3.76
N LEU A 30 -12.65 1.43 2.80
CA LEU A 30 -13.87 1.34 1.99
C LEU A 30 -13.95 0.00 1.21
N ALA A 31 -12.83 -0.49 0.70
CA ALA A 31 -12.75 -1.79 0.03
C ALA A 31 -13.10 -2.95 0.97
N ALA A 32 -12.65 -2.88 2.23
CA ALA A 32 -12.98 -3.85 3.26
C ALA A 32 -14.48 -3.78 3.63
N GLU A 33 -15.03 -2.58 3.80
CA GLU A 33 -16.48 -2.38 4.06
C GLU A 33 -17.36 -2.92 2.92
N ARG A 34 -16.90 -2.80 1.68
CA ARG A 34 -17.58 -3.33 0.48
C ARG A 34 -17.32 -4.82 0.23
N GLY A 35 -16.43 -5.44 1.00
CA GLY A 35 -16.08 -6.85 0.89
C GLY A 35 -15.16 -7.20 -0.30
N PHE A 36 -14.46 -6.24 -0.88
CA PHE A 36 -13.46 -6.50 -1.94
C PHE A 36 -12.15 -7.07 -1.37
N ILE A 37 -11.81 -6.66 -0.16
CA ILE A 37 -10.75 -7.25 0.66
C ILE A 37 -11.33 -7.61 2.04
N LYS A 38 -10.56 -8.35 2.83
CA LYS A 38 -11.00 -8.79 4.15
C LYS A 38 -10.86 -7.69 5.20
N GLU A 39 -9.68 -7.10 5.27
CA GLU A 39 -9.36 -5.99 6.18
C GLU A 39 -8.08 -5.26 5.73
N VAL A 40 -7.90 -4.06 6.27
CA VAL A 40 -6.66 -3.29 6.17
C VAL A 40 -6.24 -2.84 7.57
N ARG A 41 -4.95 -2.88 7.86
CA ARG A 41 -4.38 -2.44 9.13
C ARG A 41 -3.15 -1.59 8.90
N ILE A 42 -3.17 -0.34 9.39
CA ILE A 42 -1.96 0.48 9.43
C ILE A 42 -0.99 -0.12 10.45
N LEU A 43 0.24 -0.37 10.02
CA LEU A 43 1.32 -0.88 10.85
C LEU A 43 2.21 0.25 11.38
N GLN A 44 2.48 1.25 10.53
CA GLN A 44 3.35 2.38 10.85
C GLN A 44 2.86 3.63 10.12
N LEU A 45 2.79 4.74 10.85
CA LEU A 45 2.50 6.07 10.32
C LEU A 45 3.77 6.93 10.29
N ASN A 46 3.77 7.95 9.44
CA ASN A 46 4.84 8.94 9.33
C ASN A 46 6.23 8.30 9.10
N ILE A 47 6.30 7.35 8.15
CA ILE A 47 7.58 6.72 7.82
C ILE A 47 8.58 7.76 7.27
N PRO A 48 9.88 7.61 7.54
CA PRO A 48 10.89 8.49 6.97
C PRO A 48 10.83 8.47 5.44
N HIS A 49 10.88 9.65 4.82
CA HIS A 49 10.89 9.77 3.36
C HIS A 49 12.30 9.48 2.82
N SER A 50 12.72 8.21 2.86
CA SER A 50 14.01 7.74 2.37
C SER A 50 14.06 7.76 0.84
N THR A 51 15.26 7.59 0.27
CA THR A 51 15.44 7.45 -1.18
C THR A 51 14.62 6.28 -1.75
N HIS A 52 14.44 5.22 -0.96
CA HIS A 52 13.62 4.06 -1.35
C HIS A 52 12.14 4.43 -1.44
N VAL A 53 11.61 5.18 -0.46
CA VAL A 53 10.23 5.72 -0.51
C VAL A 53 10.04 6.62 -1.72
N ALA A 54 10.98 7.53 -1.98
CA ALA A 54 10.90 8.45 -3.13
C ALA A 54 10.85 7.72 -4.48
N LYS A 55 11.66 6.66 -4.66
CA LYS A 55 11.63 5.83 -5.87
C LYS A 55 10.31 5.09 -6.03
N TYR A 56 9.84 4.44 -4.97
CA TYR A 56 8.59 3.70 -5.02
C TYR A 56 7.39 4.62 -5.26
N GLU A 57 7.38 5.80 -4.63
CA GLU A 57 6.37 6.82 -4.86
C GLU A 57 6.35 7.31 -6.31
N ALA A 58 7.52 7.57 -6.92
CA ALA A 58 7.58 7.97 -8.32
C ALA A 58 6.95 6.91 -9.23
N TYR A 59 7.30 5.63 -9.03
CA TYR A 59 6.70 4.52 -9.75
C TYR A 59 5.17 4.45 -9.58
N VAL A 60 4.68 4.56 -8.34
CA VAL A 60 3.25 4.50 -8.06
C VAL A 60 2.51 5.65 -8.74
N ASN A 61 3.03 6.87 -8.64
CA ASN A 61 2.41 8.05 -9.24
C ASN A 61 2.38 7.97 -10.79
N GLU A 62 3.35 7.32 -11.41
CA GLU A 62 3.41 7.12 -12.86
C GLU A 62 2.53 5.96 -13.35
N THR A 63 2.28 4.96 -12.50
CA THR A 63 1.67 3.69 -12.92
C THR A 63 0.22 3.55 -12.48
N PHE A 64 -0.14 4.11 -11.33
CA PHE A 64 -1.43 3.88 -10.69
C PHE A 64 -2.18 5.18 -10.42
N THR A 65 -3.50 5.06 -10.36
CA THR A 65 -4.38 6.11 -9.85
C THR A 65 -5.09 5.54 -8.63
N ILE A 66 -5.10 6.29 -7.53
CA ILE A 66 -5.90 5.91 -6.36
C ILE A 66 -7.37 5.98 -6.78
N PRO A 67 -8.15 4.90 -6.65
CA PRO A 67 -9.55 4.90 -7.05
C PRO A 67 -10.35 5.91 -6.24
N ASP A 68 -11.43 6.42 -6.81
CA ASP A 68 -12.38 7.25 -6.07
C ASP A 68 -13.38 6.40 -5.27
N GLU A 69 -14.31 7.04 -4.57
CA GLU A 69 -15.32 6.36 -3.76
C GLU A 69 -16.34 5.53 -4.57
N SER A 70 -16.38 5.68 -5.89
CA SER A 70 -17.26 4.90 -6.77
C SER A 70 -16.71 3.51 -7.12
N MET A 71 -15.49 3.17 -6.65
CA MET A 71 -14.84 1.88 -6.87
C MET A 71 -15.74 0.66 -6.68
N ASP A 72 -15.74 -0.25 -7.67
CA ASP A 72 -16.51 -1.50 -7.67
C ASP A 72 -15.63 -2.75 -7.55
N HIS A 73 -14.32 -2.57 -7.44
CA HIS A 73 -13.32 -3.60 -7.15
C HIS A 73 -12.13 -3.01 -6.40
N TRP A 74 -11.25 -3.89 -5.90
CA TRP A 74 -9.97 -3.52 -5.32
C TRP A 74 -8.84 -3.95 -6.25
N ASP A 75 -8.06 -2.98 -6.72
CA ASP A 75 -6.86 -3.22 -7.51
C ASP A 75 -5.60 -3.18 -6.63
N GLU A 76 -4.88 -4.30 -6.61
CA GLU A 76 -3.58 -4.35 -5.97
C GLU A 76 -2.51 -3.74 -6.87
N TRP A 77 -1.66 -2.88 -6.30
CA TRP A 77 -0.54 -2.31 -7.03
C TRP A 77 0.50 -3.38 -7.34
N THR A 78 0.50 -3.80 -8.61
CA THR A 78 1.46 -4.75 -9.14
C THR A 78 2.85 -4.11 -9.16
N LYS A 79 3.84 -4.75 -8.53
CA LYS A 79 5.20 -4.23 -8.44
C LYS A 79 6.10 -4.93 -9.45
N THR A 80 7.00 -4.20 -10.09
CA THR A 80 8.14 -4.83 -10.78
C THR A 80 9.08 -5.47 -9.76
N PRO A 81 9.96 -6.41 -10.14
CA PRO A 81 10.94 -6.99 -9.21
C PRO A 81 11.83 -5.93 -8.54
N GLU A 82 12.18 -4.88 -9.26
CA GLU A 82 12.95 -3.75 -8.72
C GLU A 82 12.15 -2.97 -7.67
N MET A 83 10.89 -2.65 -7.96
CA MET A 83 10.03 -1.93 -7.01
C MET A 83 9.65 -2.78 -5.79
N GLN A 84 9.56 -4.09 -5.96
CA GLN A 84 9.40 -5.01 -4.83
C GLN A 84 10.62 -4.96 -3.90
N GLU A 85 11.83 -4.87 -4.45
CA GLU A 85 13.04 -4.73 -3.64
C GLU A 85 13.08 -3.39 -2.90
N GLU A 86 12.69 -2.29 -3.55
CA GLU A 86 12.55 -0.98 -2.90
C GLU A 86 11.55 -1.05 -1.72
N VAL A 87 10.39 -1.72 -1.91
CA VAL A 87 9.43 -1.95 -0.82
C VAL A 87 10.04 -2.79 0.31
N ASN A 88 10.76 -3.86 -0.01
CA ASN A 88 11.42 -4.70 1.01
C ASN A 88 12.44 -3.90 1.84
N LEU A 89 13.19 -3.00 1.20
CA LEU A 89 14.13 -2.12 1.88
C LEU A 89 13.39 -1.13 2.80
N ILE A 90 12.29 -0.53 2.36
CA ILE A 90 11.46 0.37 3.19
C ILE A 90 10.94 -0.39 4.43
N LEU A 91 10.43 -1.60 4.25
CA LEU A 91 9.94 -2.43 5.36
C LEU A 91 11.06 -2.73 6.36
N LYS A 92 12.24 -3.11 5.87
CA LYS A 92 13.43 -3.37 6.69
C LYS A 92 13.90 -2.12 7.47
N GLU A 93 13.91 -0.95 6.82
CA GLU A 93 14.25 0.34 7.45
C GLU A 93 13.28 0.71 8.58
N ASN A 94 12.01 0.29 8.47
CA ASN A 94 10.96 0.57 9.46
C ASN A 94 10.74 -0.58 10.44
N HIS A 95 11.59 -1.62 10.43
CA HIS A 95 11.49 -2.80 11.30
C HIS A 95 10.15 -3.55 11.16
N ILE A 96 9.58 -3.57 9.96
CA ILE A 96 8.38 -4.33 9.62
C ILE A 96 8.82 -5.59 8.85
N GLY A 97 8.53 -6.77 9.41
CA GLY A 97 8.92 -8.07 8.86
C GLY A 97 9.22 -9.11 9.93
#